data_AF-A0A934QUL3-F1
#
_entry.id   AF-A0A934QUL3-F1
#
_cell.length_a   1.000
_cell.length_b   1.000
_cell.length_c   1.000
_cell.angle_alpha   90.00
_cell.angle_beta   90.00
_cell.angle_gamma   90.00
#
_symmetry.space_group_name_H-M   'P 1'
#
loop_
_entity.id
_entity.type
_entity.pdbx_description
1 polymer ?
#
loop_
_entity_poly.entity_id
_entity_poly.type
_entity_poly.pdbx_seq_one_letter_code
_entity_poly.pdbx_strand_id
1 'polypeptide(L)'
;MDEQTRVMVAALAELSEDLPGAIDALRRGALPVPGQHRFAALLIELGDKLDDHADGQARAGNGSPGGPGPSFGEAAPRDRGDR
;
A
#
# COMPACT_ATOMS: atom_id res chain seq x y z
N MET A 1 4.90 1.68 -19.94
CA MET A 1 4.79 2.42 -18.68
C MET A 1 3.89 3.60 -18.95
N ASP A 2 2.71 3.62 -18.32
CA ASP A 2 1.79 4.75 -18.45
C ASP A 2 2.35 6.00 -17.75
N GLU A 3 1.81 7.16 -18.09
CA GLU A 3 2.27 8.46 -17.55
C GLU A 3 2.06 8.54 -16.04
N GLN A 4 1.00 7.91 -15.52
CA GLN A 4 0.69 7.88 -14.10
C GLN A 4 1.74 7.10 -13.30
N THR A 5 2.22 5.98 -13.84
CA THR A 5 3.30 5.17 -13.28
C THR A 5 4.62 5.96 -13.28
N ARG A 6 4.90 6.74 -14.34
CA ARG A 6 6.11 7.59 -14.41
C ARG A 6 6.11 8.67 -13.33
N VAL A 7 4.98 9.36 -13.17
CA VAL A 7 4.80 10.37 -12.11
C VAL A 7 4.95 9.74 -10.74
N MET A 8 4.39 8.53 -10.52
CA MET A 8 4.55 7.80 -9.26
C MET A 8 6.00 7.43 -8.95
N VAL A 9 6.71 6.89 -9.95
CA VAL A 9 8.12 6.49 -9.79
C VAL A 9 9.00 7.70 -9.53
N ALA A 10 8.74 8.84 -10.18
CA ALA A 10 9.46 10.09 -9.91
C ALA A 10 9.23 10.57 -8.46
N ALA A 11 7.98 10.58 -7.99
CA ALA A 11 7.64 10.96 -6.62
C ALA A 11 8.27 10.03 -5.57
N LEU A 12 8.32 8.72 -5.84
CA LEU A 12 8.98 7.74 -4.97
C LEU A 12 10.50 7.90 -4.98
N ALA A 13 11.10 8.24 -6.12
CA ALA A 13 12.54 8.48 -6.24
C ALA A 13 12.95 9.72 -5.45
N GLU A 14 12.25 10.84 -5.60
CA GLU A 14 12.49 12.07 -4.81
C GLU A 14 12.35 11.79 -3.31
N LEU A 15 11.31 11.06 -2.91
CA LEU A 15 11.13 10.69 -1.52
C LEU A 15 12.28 9.81 -1.00
N SER A 16 12.80 8.89 -1.82
CA SER A 16 13.86 7.96 -1.41
C SER A 16 15.18 8.65 -1.05
N GLU A 17 15.43 9.84 -1.58
CA GLU A 17 16.63 10.63 -1.25
C GLU A 17 16.51 11.27 0.14
N ASP A 18 15.32 11.75 0.50
CA ASP A 18 15.08 12.48 1.75
C ASP A 18 14.65 11.58 2.93
N LEU A 19 14.00 10.44 2.64
CA LEU A 19 13.43 9.53 3.64
C LEU A 19 14.48 9.02 4.65
N PRO A 20 15.68 8.57 4.23
CA PRO A 20 16.67 8.05 5.16
C PRO A 20 17.09 9.11 6.19
N GLY A 21 17.29 10.36 5.75
CA GLY A 21 17.69 11.46 6.62
C GLY A 21 16.60 11.84 7.63
N ALA A 22 15.33 11.88 7.18
CA ALA A 22 14.20 12.16 8.06
C ALA A 22 13.98 11.05 9.10
N ILE A 23 14.09 9.77 8.71
CA ILE A 23 14.01 8.62 9.62
C ILE A 23 15.13 8.67 10.65
N ASP A 24 16.36 8.93 10.21
CA ASP A 24 17.51 9.03 11.09
C ASP A 24 17.36 10.19 12.09
N ALA A 25 16.85 11.34 11.64
CA ALA A 25 16.56 12.48 12.51
C ALA A 25 15.45 12.16 13.53
N LEU A 26 14.41 11.43 13.13
CA LEU A 26 13.36 10.92 14.03
C LEU A 26 13.93 9.96 15.09
N ARG A 27 14.73 8.98 14.66
CA ARG A 27 15.34 7.98 15.55
C ARG A 27 16.27 8.62 16.58
N ARG A 28 16.99 9.67 16.19
CA ARG A 28 17.88 10.45 17.06
C ARG A 28 17.15 11.50 17.91
N GLY A 29 15.84 11.68 17.74
CA GLY A 29 15.08 12.77 18.39
C GLY A 29 15.51 14.17 17.93
N ALA A 30 16.22 14.26 16.79
CA ALA A 30 16.74 15.50 16.22
C ALA A 30 15.75 16.17 15.26
N LEU A 31 14.66 15.49 14.88
CA LEU A 31 13.60 16.08 14.07
C LEU A 31 12.64 16.90 14.97
N PRO A 32 12.56 18.22 14.81
CA PRO A 32 11.67 19.05 15.62
C PRO A 32 10.19 18.75 15.31
N VAL A 33 9.30 18.98 16.27
CA VAL A 33 7.85 18.67 16.16
C VAL A 33 7.21 19.18 14.85
N PRO A 34 7.44 20.43 14.39
CA PRO A 34 6.92 20.87 13.09
C PRO A 34 7.44 20.03 11.91
N GLY A 35 8.70 19.59 11.97
CA GLY A 35 9.30 18.69 10.99
C GLY A 35 8.67 17.30 11.02
N GLN A 36 8.33 16.78 12.20
CA GLN A 36 7.62 15.50 12.35
C GLN A 36 6.22 15.56 11.73
N HIS A 37 5.45 16.63 11.98
CA HIS A 37 4.15 16.83 11.35
C HIS A 37 4.24 16.95 9.84
N ARG A 38 5.24 17.68 9.33
CA ARG A 38 5.48 17.80 7.89
C ARG A 38 5.81 16.46 7.25
N PHE A 39 6.68 15.68 7.90
CA PHE A 39 7.04 14.34 7.43
C PHE A 39 5.82 13.40 7.42
N ALA A 40 5.00 13.43 8.47
CA ALA A 40 3.76 12.65 8.52
C ALA A 40 2.78 13.05 7.40
N ALA A 41 2.62 14.35 7.11
CA ALA A 41 1.76 14.83 6.03
C ALA A 41 2.21 14.32 4.66
N LEU A 42 3.54 14.33 4.40
CA LEU A 42 4.11 13.80 3.15
C LEU A 42 3.84 12.29 2.99
N LEU A 43 3.93 11.52 4.07
CA LEU A 43 3.65 10.08 4.05
C LEU A 43 2.17 9.78 3.77
N ILE A 44 1.26 10.58 4.30
CA ILE A 44 -0.18 10.46 4.03
C ILE A 44 -0.45 10.74 2.56
N GLU A 45 0.07 11.86 2.03
CA GLU A 45 -0.12 12.23 0.63
C GLU A 45 0.45 11.17 -0.34
N LEU A 46 1.60 10.57 0.00
CA LEU A 46 2.15 9.46 -0.75
C LEU A 46 1.23 8.23 -0.70
N GLY A 47 0.69 7.92 0.48
CA GLY A 47 -0.26 6.82 0.66
C GLY A 47 -1.48 6.98 -0.23
N ASP A 48 -2.08 8.17 -0.25
CA ASP A 48 -3.24 8.50 -1.10
C ASP A 48 -2.90 8.32 -2.59
N LYS A 49 -1.74 8.83 -3.01
CA LYS A 49 -1.25 8.68 -4.39
C LYS A 49 -1.06 7.21 -4.78
N LEU A 50 -0.50 6.39 -3.89
CA LEU A 50 -0.30 4.96 -4.13
C LEU A 50 -1.63 4.21 -4.25
N ASP A 51 -2.61 4.56 -3.42
CA ASP A 51 -3.96 3.99 -3.47
C ASP A 51 -4.64 4.34 -4.81
N ASP A 52 -4.62 5.62 -5.21
CA ASP A 52 -5.14 6.09 -6.50
C ASP A 52 -4.50 5.35 -7.69
N HIS A 53 -3.20 5.05 -7.62
CA HIS A 53 -2.51 4.29 -8.66
C HIS A 53 -2.91 2.82 -8.67
N ALA A 54 -3.05 2.19 -7.51
CA ALA A 54 -3.54 0.81 -7.40
C ALA A 54 -4.97 0.69 -7.95
N ASP A 55 -5.83 1.65 -7.64
CA ASP A 55 -7.19 1.79 -8.17
C ASP A 55 -7.19 1.96 -9.69
N GLY A 56 -6.30 2.82 -10.21
CA GLY A 56 -6.08 3.00 -11.63
C GLY A 56 -5.66 1.70 -12.34
N GLN A 57 -4.73 0.94 -11.76
CA GLN A 57 -4.30 -0.36 -12.29
C GLN A 57 -5.41 -1.41 -12.25
N ALA A 58 -6.21 -1.45 -11.19
CA ALA A 58 -7.35 -2.35 -11.07
C ALA A 58 -8.42 -2.05 -12.14
N ARG A 59 -8.72 -0.76 -12.38
CA ARG A 59 -9.69 -0.30 -13.40
C ARG A 59 -9.18 -0.45 -14.83
N ALA A 60 -7.88 -0.31 -15.06
CA ALA A 60 -7.24 -0.45 -16.36
C ALA A 60 -7.09 -1.92 -16.83
N GLY A 61 -7.57 -2.89 -16.04
CA GLY A 61 -7.68 -4.29 -16.47
C GLY A 61 -6.48 -5.17 -16.16
N ASN A 62 -5.55 -4.73 -15.32
CA ASN A 62 -4.57 -5.65 -14.71
C ASN A 62 -5.16 -6.45 -13.54
N GLY A 63 -6.36 -6.09 -13.08
CA GLY A 63 -7.20 -6.94 -12.25
C GLY A 63 -8.15 -7.73 -13.13
N SER A 64 -7.92 -9.02 -13.32
CA SER A 64 -8.98 -9.95 -13.70
C SER A 64 -9.93 -10.07 -12.50
N PRO A 65 -11.18 -9.55 -12.55
CA PRO A 65 -12.14 -9.71 -11.48
C PRO A 65 -13.09 -10.83 -11.89
N GLY A 66 -12.68 -12.10 -11.75
CA GLY A 66 -13.47 -13.16 -12.37
C GLY A 66 -13.05 -14.61 -12.12
N GLY A 67 -12.57 -14.94 -10.93
CA GLY A 67 -12.53 -16.32 -10.47
C GLY A 67 -13.12 -16.37 -9.06
N PRO A 68 -14.17 -17.17 -8.78
CA PRO A 68 -14.56 -17.41 -7.40
C PRO A 68 -13.35 -18.07 -6.70
N GLY A 69 -12.75 -17.35 -5.75
CA GLY A 69 -11.73 -17.92 -4.88
C GLY A 69 -12.29 -19.13 -4.12
N PRO A 70 -11.46 -20.13 -3.80
CA PRO A 70 -11.95 -21.34 -3.16
C PRO A 70 -12.54 -20.99 -1.79
N SER A 71 -13.85 -21.17 -1.66
CA SER A 71 -14.54 -21.19 -0.37
C SER A 71 -14.03 -22.41 0.41
N PHE A 72 -12.96 -22.22 1.16
CA PHE A 72 -12.60 -23.14 2.24
C PHE A 72 -13.35 -22.70 3.48
N GLY A 73 -14.58 -23.22 3.65
CA GLY A 73 -15.32 -23.06 4.89
C GLY A 73 -16.83 -23.15 4.77
N GLU A 74 -17.38 -24.29 4.35
CA GLU A 74 -18.65 -24.76 4.90
C GLU A 74 -18.69 -26.29 4.81
N ALA A 75 -19.04 -26.93 5.92
CA ALA A 75 -18.62 -28.26 6.34
C ALA A 75 -19.15 -29.47 5.56
N ALA A 76 -18.29 -30.47 5.37
CA ALA A 76 -18.64 -31.89 5.36
C ALA A 76 -17.43 -32.71 5.86
N PRO A 77 -17.55 -33.96 6.35
CA PRO A 77 -18.72 -34.73 6.80
C PRO A 77 -18.49 -35.35 8.20
N ARG A 78 -19.52 -35.87 8.88
CA ARG A 78 -19.35 -37.07 9.73
C ARG A 78 -20.59 -37.95 9.63
N ASP A 79 -20.53 -38.88 8.69
CA ASP A 79 -21.13 -40.19 8.85
C ASP A 79 -20.69 -40.74 10.21
N ARG A 80 -21.64 -40.86 11.14
CA ARG A 80 -21.46 -41.58 12.39
C ARG A 80 -22.65 -42.51 12.50
N GLY A 81 -22.51 -43.66 11.86
CA GLY A 81 -23.35 -44.80 12.18
C GLY A 81 -23.30 -45.07 13.68
N ASP A 82 -24.48 -45.19 14.29
CA ASP A 82 -24.66 -45.97 15.50
C ASP A 82 -26.15 -46.33 15.67
N ARG A 83 -26.39 -47.64 15.58
CA ARG A 83 -27.54 -48.45 16.03
C ARG A 83 -28.81 -48.52 15.17
#